data_AF-A0AAX6N1M5-F1
#
_entry.id   AF-A0AAX6N1M5-F1
#
_cell.length_a   1.000
_cell.length_b   1.000
_cell.length_c   1.000
_cell.angle_alpha   90.00
_cell.angle_beta   90.00
_cell.angle_gamma   90.00
#
_symmetry.space_group_name_H-M   'P 1'
#
loop_
_entity.id
_entity.type
_entity.pdbx_description
1 polymer ?
#
loop_
_entity_poly.entity_id
_entity_poly.type
_entity_poly.pdbx_seq_one_letter_code
_entity_poly.pdbx_strand_id
1 'polypeptide(L)'
;MSFANVFRSIASRPRSATKGPLDVDEAPVASPIPSQASRFSSSQQASPRTSLSRGLSPASRSSAPSIAPVTSKDFSFLLRPEIYHQLSPLSIPPPFRHPSRQPAPETPIPDLLNHGHFRSAAIAAVQALTSSPVSALSAAAHPPVSPTDHVRIFELLYTRLVCLCLIDATSLAAQESKALEDLNSAFYLDPLTGAHLVPWELRVLGVRLQAIGFGDPRRAVMSYYELAREARVEIAKAGKAHDHSTSELWKHRLAELGVKVAGALVEMDDLAGAAEHLATLGDGNQPFKVGGDGRLAMSRALLWLHLGDVEAARLCVSDGKGGEMGERIVDALADMADGEYKTALEKWQELKSTMEENGVHDEMIGVNLAVCQLYTGNMTEARDSLEGLVDEGSASHTLLFNLTTMYELCTDRHKNLKLRLAERVASKQPTPLGWEKTNADFKL
;
A
#
# COMPACT_ATOMS: atom_id res chain seq x y z
N MET A 1 28.41 -40.68 30.09
CA MET A 1 28.37 -40.12 31.46
C MET A 1 28.90 -38.70 31.44
N SER A 2 28.00 -37.73 31.67
CA SER A 2 28.13 -36.43 32.36
C SER A 2 29.13 -35.32 31.94
N PHE A 3 28.55 -34.22 31.42
CA PHE A 3 28.67 -32.77 31.74
C PHE A 3 30.04 -32.11 32.05
N ALA A 4 30.39 -31.03 31.31
CA ALA A 4 30.18 -29.61 31.70
C ALA A 4 30.98 -28.56 30.88
N ASN A 5 30.28 -27.46 30.56
CA ASN A 5 30.62 -26.14 29.97
C ASN A 5 32.02 -25.52 30.12
N VAL A 6 32.45 -24.76 29.09
CA VAL A 6 32.95 -23.35 29.22
C VAL A 6 32.61 -22.52 27.96
N PHE A 7 31.89 -21.41 28.18
CA PHE A 7 31.66 -20.27 27.28
C PHE A 7 32.78 -19.21 27.41
N ARG A 8 33.07 -18.50 26.31
CA ARG A 8 33.48 -17.07 26.22
C ARG A 8 33.51 -16.69 24.73
N SER A 9 33.17 -15.52 24.22
CA SER A 9 32.48 -14.29 24.65
C SER A 9 32.74 -13.32 23.49
N ILE A 10 31.68 -12.80 22.88
CA ILE A 10 31.71 -11.85 21.78
C ILE A 10 32.13 -10.47 22.32
N ALA A 11 33.09 -9.81 21.65
CA ALA A 11 33.47 -8.44 21.96
C ALA A 11 32.47 -7.44 21.34
N SER A 12 31.73 -6.74 22.18
CA SER A 12 30.91 -5.58 21.81
C SER A 12 31.76 -4.29 21.84
N ARG A 13 31.58 -3.42 20.84
CA ARG A 13 32.11 -2.05 20.85
C ARG A 13 31.07 -1.07 21.41
N PRO A 14 31.50 0.04 22.06
CA PRO A 14 30.72 0.74 23.06
C PRO A 14 29.76 1.80 22.49
N ARG A 15 28.63 1.97 23.18
CA ARG A 15 27.65 3.06 23.02
C ARG A 15 28.26 4.39 23.44
N SER A 16 28.18 5.43 22.60
CA SER A 16 28.54 6.80 22.99
C SER A 16 27.39 7.43 23.78
N ALA A 17 27.68 7.87 25.00
CA ALA A 17 26.79 8.66 25.84
C ALA A 17 26.97 10.16 25.53
N THR A 18 25.90 10.82 25.10
CA THR A 18 25.83 12.29 25.03
C THR A 18 25.27 12.82 26.35
N LYS A 19 26.12 13.45 27.16
CA LYS A 19 25.74 14.27 28.33
C LYS A 19 25.44 15.69 27.86
N GLY A 20 24.31 16.24 28.32
CA GLY A 20 23.89 17.62 28.09
C GLY A 20 24.58 18.64 29.02
N PRO A 21 24.56 19.94 28.69
CA PRO A 21 25.30 20.96 29.40
C PRO A 21 24.47 21.58 30.53
N LEU A 22 24.25 20.83 31.61
CA LEU A 22 23.76 21.32 32.90
C LEU A 22 24.29 20.35 33.96
N ASP A 23 25.41 20.69 34.61
CA ASP A 23 25.81 20.24 35.96
C ASP A 23 27.25 20.69 36.23
N VAL A 24 27.40 21.84 36.90
CA VAL A 24 28.61 22.16 37.68
C VAL A 24 28.16 22.93 38.92
N ASP A 25 28.40 22.34 40.10
CA ASP A 25 28.06 22.85 41.42
C ASP A 25 29.11 23.86 41.98
N GLU A 26 28.56 24.88 42.66
CA GLU A 26 29.01 25.69 43.83
C GLU A 26 30.40 26.37 43.96
N ALA A 27 30.39 27.73 43.77
CA ALA A 27 30.74 28.85 44.70
C ALA A 27 32.12 28.95 45.44
N PRO A 28 32.62 30.13 45.96
CA PRO A 28 31.89 31.38 46.27
C PRO A 28 32.63 32.77 46.13
N VAL A 29 31.83 33.85 46.28
CA VAL A 29 32.05 35.28 46.71
C VAL A 29 33.01 36.24 45.96
N ALA A 30 32.46 37.27 45.28
CA ALA A 30 32.57 38.72 45.62
C ALA A 30 31.98 39.66 44.51
N SER A 31 31.09 40.57 44.93
CA SER A 31 30.41 41.66 44.17
C SER A 31 31.18 43.00 44.33
N PRO A 32 30.97 44.11 43.56
CA PRO A 32 29.65 44.69 43.23
C PRO A 32 29.42 45.42 41.87
N ILE A 33 28.16 45.84 41.73
CA ILE A 33 27.36 46.43 40.64
C ILE A 33 27.66 47.94 40.39
N PRO A 34 27.21 48.58 39.28
CA PRO A 34 25.88 49.25 39.27
C PRO A 34 25.11 49.09 37.93
N SER A 35 23.81 48.71 37.93
CA SER A 35 22.60 49.54 38.04
C SER A 35 22.29 50.42 36.81
N GLN A 36 21.25 50.07 36.03
CA GLN A 36 20.08 50.95 35.83
C GLN A 36 18.95 50.23 35.06
N ALA A 37 17.74 50.31 35.63
CA ALA A 37 16.47 49.96 35.03
C ALA A 37 15.58 51.21 35.01
N SER A 38 14.75 51.36 33.97
CA SER A 38 13.57 52.24 34.03
C SER A 38 12.44 51.66 33.18
N ARG A 39 11.30 51.42 33.85
CA ARG A 39 9.99 51.11 33.29
C ARG A 39 9.28 52.42 32.85
N PHE A 40 8.35 52.30 31.89
CA PHE A 40 6.91 52.65 32.00
C PHE A 40 6.29 53.26 30.72
N SER A 41 5.05 52.80 30.47
CA SER A 41 3.87 53.55 29.99
C SER A 41 3.38 53.41 28.54
N SER A 42 2.14 52.93 28.51
CA SER A 42 1.06 52.92 27.53
C SER A 42 0.64 54.29 26.98
N SER A 43 0.15 54.33 25.74
CA SER A 43 -0.89 55.28 25.33
C SER A 43 -1.88 54.68 24.33
N GLN A 44 -3.15 54.70 24.73
CA GLN A 44 -4.34 54.57 23.89
C GLN A 44 -4.47 55.81 22.99
N GLN A 45 -5.00 55.64 21.78
CA GLN A 45 -5.73 56.71 21.09
C GLN A 45 -7.11 56.18 20.71
N ALA A 46 -8.12 56.96 21.09
CA ALA A 46 -9.53 56.68 20.95
C ALA A 46 -10.18 57.71 20.00
N SER A 47 -11.15 57.22 19.20
CA SER A 47 -12.44 57.87 18.87
C SER A 47 -12.42 59.10 17.93
N PRO A 48 -13.52 59.41 17.19
CA PRO A 48 -14.90 59.32 17.68
C PRO A 48 -16.01 58.82 16.74
N ARG A 49 -17.07 58.34 17.39
CA ARG A 49 -18.43 58.19 16.85
C ARG A 49 -19.15 59.54 16.86
N THR A 50 -19.90 59.82 15.80
CA THR A 50 -21.05 60.74 15.82
C THR A 50 -22.23 60.07 15.12
N SER A 51 -23.42 60.38 15.63
CA SER A 51 -24.71 59.77 15.29
C SER A 51 -25.63 60.77 14.59
N LEU A 52 -26.59 60.21 13.84
CA LEU A 52 -27.87 60.76 13.34
C LEU A 52 -27.89 61.32 11.91
N SER A 53 -28.55 60.59 11.00
CA SER A 53 -29.82 61.06 10.41
C SER A 53 -30.48 60.01 9.49
N ARG A 54 -31.81 59.91 9.65
CA ARG A 54 -32.81 59.16 8.86
C ARG A 54 -32.73 59.42 7.35
N GLY A 55 -32.94 58.36 6.57
CA GLY A 55 -33.32 58.42 5.16
C GLY A 55 -34.00 57.12 4.73
N LEU A 56 -35.33 57.13 4.62
CA LEU A 56 -36.19 56.04 4.12
C LEU A 56 -36.15 56.01 2.58
N SER A 57 -36.08 54.81 1.97
CA SER A 57 -36.77 54.36 0.72
C SER A 57 -36.13 53.05 0.19
N PRO A 58 -36.80 52.24 -0.67
CA PRO A 58 -37.75 51.21 -0.27
C PRO A 58 -37.24 49.78 -0.57
N ALA A 59 -37.84 48.81 0.13
CA ALA A 59 -37.62 47.39 -0.07
C ALA A 59 -37.93 46.94 -1.50
N SER A 60 -36.94 46.32 -2.15
CA SER A 60 -37.21 45.43 -3.30
C SER A 60 -37.49 44.02 -2.77
N ARG A 61 -38.52 43.43 -3.35
CA ARG A 61 -39.31 42.32 -2.85
C ARG A 61 -38.51 41.03 -2.79
N SER A 62 -38.76 40.25 -1.74
CA SER A 62 -38.35 38.87 -1.57
C SER A 62 -38.59 38.05 -2.84
N SER A 63 -37.52 37.62 -3.49
CA SER A 63 -37.56 36.41 -4.30
C SER A 63 -37.68 35.23 -3.33
N ALA A 64 -38.73 34.43 -3.52
CA ALA A 64 -38.94 33.16 -2.84
C ALA A 64 -37.63 32.33 -2.80
N PRO A 65 -37.43 31.45 -1.80
CA PRO A 65 -36.33 30.51 -1.86
C PRO A 65 -36.53 29.67 -3.11
N SER A 66 -35.73 29.96 -4.15
CA SER A 66 -35.53 29.03 -5.24
C SER A 66 -35.02 27.77 -4.56
N ILE A 67 -35.78 26.69 -4.66
CA ILE A 67 -35.32 25.36 -4.32
C ILE A 67 -34.20 25.10 -5.35
N ALA A 68 -32.98 25.50 -4.98
CA ALA A 68 -31.80 25.19 -5.75
C ALA A 68 -31.76 23.65 -5.84
N PRO A 69 -31.62 23.07 -7.03
CA PRO A 69 -31.35 21.65 -7.13
C PRO A 69 -30.09 21.39 -6.32
N VAL A 70 -30.13 20.34 -5.50
CA VAL A 70 -29.04 19.86 -4.66
C VAL A 70 -27.74 19.96 -5.45
N THR A 71 -26.84 20.84 -5.03
CA THR A 71 -25.62 21.18 -5.78
C THR A 71 -24.79 19.90 -5.90
N SER A 72 -24.78 19.30 -7.10
CA SER A 72 -23.86 18.23 -7.44
C SER A 72 -22.45 18.77 -7.23
N LYS A 73 -21.65 18.14 -6.37
CA LYS A 73 -20.28 18.60 -6.10
C LYS A 73 -19.45 18.57 -7.37
N ASP A 74 -18.62 19.58 -7.55
CA ASP A 74 -17.73 19.71 -8.68
C ASP A 74 -16.35 19.12 -8.35
N PHE A 75 -15.94 18.12 -9.14
CA PHE A 75 -14.64 17.46 -9.06
C PHE A 75 -13.73 17.83 -10.25
N SER A 76 -14.01 18.94 -10.95
CA SER A 76 -13.20 19.47 -12.05
C SER A 76 -11.71 19.59 -11.73
N PHE A 77 -11.35 19.83 -10.46
CA PHE A 77 -9.96 19.90 -10.02
C PHE A 77 -9.18 18.60 -10.25
N LEU A 78 -9.85 17.44 -10.24
CA LEU A 78 -9.26 16.12 -10.53
C LEU A 78 -9.14 15.85 -12.04
N LEU A 79 -9.84 16.59 -12.89
CA LEU A 79 -9.81 16.38 -14.34
C LEU A 79 -8.65 17.11 -15.04
N ARG A 80 -7.80 17.78 -14.27
CA ARG A 80 -6.68 18.58 -14.75
C ARG A 80 -5.53 17.69 -15.25
N PRO A 81 -5.08 17.82 -16.52
CA PRO A 81 -3.97 17.03 -17.05
C PRO A 81 -2.68 17.12 -16.24
N GLU A 82 -2.43 18.26 -15.58
CA GLU A 82 -1.20 18.54 -14.83
C GLU A 82 -1.02 17.65 -13.60
N ILE A 83 -2.10 16.98 -13.15
CA ILE A 83 -2.02 16.01 -12.06
C ILE A 83 -1.28 14.74 -12.51
N TYR A 84 -1.45 14.34 -13.76
CA TYR A 84 -1.12 12.99 -14.22
C TYR A 84 0.22 12.93 -14.95
N HIS A 85 1.06 11.99 -14.54
CA HIS A 85 2.41 11.84 -15.06
C HIS A 85 2.41 10.93 -16.29
N GLN A 86 3.17 11.31 -17.32
CA GLN A 86 3.38 10.47 -18.49
C GLN A 86 4.24 9.25 -18.13
N LEU A 87 3.85 8.07 -18.63
CA LEU A 87 4.60 6.85 -18.41
C LEU A 87 5.69 6.71 -19.46
N SER A 88 6.95 6.82 -19.04
CA SER A 88 8.11 6.72 -19.95
C SER A 88 8.25 5.33 -20.55
N PRO A 89 8.23 5.15 -21.89
CA PRO A 89 8.39 3.83 -22.51
C PRO A 89 9.75 3.21 -22.23
N LEU A 90 10.72 3.98 -21.72
CA LEU A 90 12.04 3.48 -21.35
C LEU A 90 12.03 2.62 -20.08
N SER A 91 10.95 2.68 -19.27
CA SER A 91 10.84 1.92 -18.01
C SER A 91 10.58 0.42 -18.21
N ILE A 92 10.25 -0.01 -19.43
CA ILE A 92 9.94 -1.40 -19.78
C ILE A 92 10.99 -1.95 -20.76
N PRO A 93 11.37 -3.23 -20.72
CA PRO A 93 12.37 -3.76 -21.64
C PRO A 93 11.92 -3.70 -23.11
N PRO A 94 12.85 -3.55 -24.09
CA PRO A 94 12.50 -3.48 -25.51
C PRO A 94 11.57 -4.60 -26.03
N PRO A 95 11.70 -5.88 -25.61
CA PRO A 95 10.82 -6.94 -26.07
C PRO A 95 9.32 -6.72 -25.80
N PHE A 96 8.97 -6.00 -24.73
CA PHE A 96 7.58 -5.66 -24.42
C PHE A 96 7.05 -4.51 -25.26
N ARG A 97 7.92 -3.67 -25.84
CA ARG A 97 7.53 -2.49 -26.64
C ARG A 97 7.11 -2.83 -28.07
N HIS A 98 7.15 -4.10 -28.45
CA HIS A 98 6.89 -4.51 -29.82
C HIS A 98 5.42 -4.22 -30.19
N PRO A 99 5.12 -3.44 -31.26
CA PRO A 99 3.76 -3.02 -31.58
C PRO A 99 2.76 -4.16 -31.76
N SER A 100 3.21 -5.31 -32.28
CA SER A 100 2.33 -6.46 -32.50
C SER A 100 1.86 -7.17 -31.22
N ARG A 101 2.43 -6.83 -30.06
CA ARG A 101 2.11 -7.42 -28.75
C ARG A 101 1.42 -6.43 -27.83
N GLN A 102 1.37 -5.16 -28.22
CA GLN A 102 0.71 -4.11 -27.46
C GLN A 102 -0.77 -4.05 -27.83
N PRO A 103 -1.68 -3.82 -26.86
CA PRO A 103 -3.09 -3.66 -27.16
C PRO A 103 -3.31 -2.41 -28.03
N ALA A 104 -4.41 -2.40 -28.79
CA ALA A 104 -4.78 -1.24 -29.57
C ALA A 104 -5.10 -0.05 -28.64
N PRO A 105 -4.83 1.21 -29.06
CA PRO A 105 -5.18 2.38 -28.24
C PRO A 105 -6.67 2.50 -27.91
N GLU A 106 -7.52 1.86 -28.71
CA GLU A 106 -8.98 1.86 -28.58
C GLU A 106 -9.52 0.70 -27.73
N THR A 107 -8.65 -0.12 -27.14
CA THR A 107 -9.07 -1.25 -26.30
C THR A 107 -9.72 -0.75 -25.00
N PRO A 108 -10.96 -1.17 -24.66
CA PRO A 108 -11.62 -0.75 -23.43
C PRO A 108 -10.84 -1.08 -22.16
N ILE A 109 -10.92 -0.20 -21.15
CA ILE A 109 -10.24 -0.37 -19.86
C ILE A 109 -10.54 -1.76 -19.23
N PRO A 110 -11.79 -2.26 -19.18
CA PRO A 110 -12.06 -3.59 -18.62
C PRO A 110 -11.30 -4.71 -19.34
N ASP A 111 -11.19 -4.64 -20.67
CA ASP A 111 -10.47 -5.64 -21.45
C ASP A 111 -8.96 -5.57 -21.19
N LEU A 112 -8.41 -4.36 -21.05
CA LEU A 112 -7.00 -4.16 -20.66
C LEU A 112 -6.71 -4.78 -19.30
N LEU A 113 -7.59 -4.57 -18.31
CA LEU A 113 -7.45 -5.13 -16.98
C LEU A 113 -7.55 -6.66 -16.99
N ASN A 114 -8.52 -7.22 -17.72
CA ASN A 114 -8.71 -8.67 -17.82
C ASN A 114 -7.52 -9.39 -18.45
N HIS A 115 -6.73 -8.71 -19.29
CA HIS A 115 -5.51 -9.27 -19.92
C HIS A 115 -4.21 -8.81 -19.22
N GLY A 116 -4.30 -8.10 -18.09
CA GLY A 116 -3.13 -7.63 -17.34
C GLY A 116 -2.29 -6.58 -18.06
N HIS A 117 -2.89 -5.80 -18.96
CA HIS A 117 -2.27 -4.63 -19.60
C HIS A 117 -2.41 -3.38 -18.72
N PHE A 118 -1.88 -3.45 -17.50
CA PHE A 118 -2.06 -2.41 -16.49
C PHE A 118 -1.51 -1.04 -16.91
N ARG A 119 -0.40 -1.00 -17.64
CA ARG A 119 0.15 0.26 -18.17
C ARG A 119 -0.81 0.93 -19.15
N SER A 120 -1.35 0.18 -20.11
CA SER A 120 -2.31 0.70 -21.08
C SER A 120 -3.61 1.12 -20.39
N ALA A 121 -4.08 0.35 -19.40
CA ALA A 121 -5.24 0.71 -18.59
C ALA A 121 -5.02 2.02 -17.82
N ALA A 122 -3.82 2.23 -17.26
CA ALA A 122 -3.45 3.48 -16.60
C ALA A 122 -3.44 4.67 -17.56
N ILE A 123 -3.00 4.49 -18.81
CA ILE A 123 -3.01 5.55 -19.83
C ILE A 123 -4.45 5.87 -20.25
N ALA A 124 -5.24 4.85 -20.55
CA ALA A 124 -6.66 4.97 -20.92
C ALA A 124 -7.49 5.66 -19.82
N ALA A 125 -7.23 5.34 -18.55
CA ALA A 125 -7.90 5.99 -17.42
C ALA A 125 -7.64 7.50 -17.38
N VAL A 126 -6.40 7.94 -17.60
CA VAL A 126 -6.06 9.38 -17.67
C VAL A 126 -6.69 10.06 -18.87
N GLN A 127 -6.71 9.39 -20.03
CA GLN A 127 -7.37 9.92 -21.23
C GLN A 127 -8.87 10.16 -20.98
N ALA A 128 -9.55 9.21 -20.34
CA ALA A 128 -10.95 9.36 -19.95
C ALA A 128 -11.16 10.50 -18.93
N LEU A 129 -10.27 10.62 -17.92
CA LEU A 129 -10.34 11.66 -16.88
C LEU A 129 -10.12 13.07 -17.42
N THR A 130 -9.15 13.25 -18.30
CA THR A 130 -8.67 14.59 -18.70
C THR A 130 -9.25 15.09 -20.01
N SER A 131 -9.73 14.17 -20.86
CA SER A 131 -10.43 14.40 -22.12
C SER A 131 -10.07 15.69 -22.86
N SER A 132 -8.89 15.67 -23.48
CA SER A 132 -8.67 16.27 -24.80
C SER A 132 -8.74 15.14 -25.83
N PRO A 133 -9.90 14.80 -26.42
CA PRO A 133 -10.01 13.68 -27.35
C PRO A 133 -9.14 13.92 -28.59
N VAL A 134 -8.21 12.99 -28.87
CA VAL A 134 -7.33 13.03 -30.06
C VAL A 134 -8.10 12.55 -31.31
N SER A 135 -9.18 11.78 -31.14
CA SER A 135 -10.03 11.25 -32.21
C SER A 135 -11.43 10.87 -31.70
N ALA A 136 -12.42 10.82 -32.61
CA ALA A 136 -13.78 10.37 -32.32
C ALA A 136 -13.84 8.87 -31.92
N LEU A 137 -12.91 8.05 -32.41
CA LEU A 137 -12.81 6.62 -32.04
C LEU A 137 -12.38 6.47 -30.57
N SER A 138 -11.34 7.20 -30.17
CA SER A 138 -10.86 7.26 -28.78
C SER A 138 -11.90 7.83 -27.83
N ALA A 139 -12.67 8.83 -28.24
CA ALA A 139 -13.78 9.34 -27.45
C ALA A 139 -14.92 8.31 -27.27
N ALA A 140 -15.11 7.38 -28.22
CA ALA A 140 -16.09 6.32 -28.09
C ALA A 140 -15.61 5.18 -27.18
N ALA A 141 -14.33 4.81 -27.27
CA ALA A 141 -13.72 3.80 -26.41
C ALA A 141 -13.55 4.29 -24.95
N HIS A 142 -13.24 5.58 -24.79
CA HIS A 142 -12.97 6.23 -23.50
C HIS A 142 -13.77 7.54 -23.40
N PRO A 143 -15.07 7.47 -23.05
CA PRO A 143 -15.94 8.64 -23.04
C PRO A 143 -15.51 9.66 -21.98
N PRO A 144 -15.63 10.97 -22.27
CA PRO A 144 -15.30 12.03 -21.33
C PRO A 144 -16.21 11.97 -20.10
N VAL A 145 -15.63 12.22 -18.93
CA VAL A 145 -16.35 12.22 -17.66
C VAL A 145 -16.86 13.63 -17.32
N SER A 146 -18.10 13.71 -16.82
CA SER A 146 -18.65 14.97 -16.30
C SER A 146 -17.97 15.33 -14.98
N PRO A 147 -17.62 16.61 -14.72
CA PRO A 147 -17.07 17.06 -13.45
C PRO A 147 -17.93 16.73 -12.22
N THR A 148 -19.22 16.45 -12.42
CA THR A 148 -20.18 16.13 -11.36
C THR A 148 -20.40 14.62 -11.19
N ASP A 149 -19.84 13.78 -12.05
CA ASP A 149 -19.96 12.32 -12.01
C ASP A 149 -18.85 11.71 -11.15
N HIS A 150 -18.95 11.93 -9.84
CA HIS A 150 -17.97 11.48 -8.86
C HIS A 150 -17.75 9.95 -8.89
N VAL A 151 -18.79 9.16 -9.19
CA VAL A 151 -18.69 7.70 -9.25
C VAL A 151 -17.69 7.32 -10.33
N ARG A 152 -17.87 7.85 -11.55
CA ARG A 152 -16.98 7.55 -12.67
C ARG A 152 -15.59 8.15 -12.48
N ILE A 153 -15.48 9.36 -11.93
CA ILE A 153 -14.19 10.00 -11.65
C ILE A 153 -13.37 9.15 -10.68
N PHE A 154 -13.95 8.72 -9.56
CA PHE A 154 -13.23 7.93 -8.57
C PHE A 154 -12.95 6.51 -9.03
N GLU A 155 -13.81 5.91 -9.86
CA GLU A 155 -13.53 4.63 -10.52
C GLU A 155 -12.28 4.74 -11.40
N LEU A 156 -12.23 5.72 -12.30
CA LEU A 156 -11.08 5.93 -13.20
C LEU A 156 -9.80 6.28 -12.43
N LEU A 157 -9.90 7.12 -11.41
CA LEU A 157 -8.77 7.48 -10.57
C LEU A 157 -8.25 6.28 -9.78
N TYR A 158 -9.14 5.46 -9.23
CA TYR A 158 -8.76 4.21 -8.57
C TYR A 158 -8.07 3.25 -9.54
N THR A 159 -8.63 3.05 -10.73
CA THR A 159 -7.99 2.24 -11.79
C THR A 159 -6.59 2.77 -12.11
N ARG A 160 -6.43 4.09 -12.30
CA ARG A 160 -5.14 4.73 -12.57
C ARG A 160 -4.14 4.43 -11.46
N LEU A 161 -4.47 4.75 -10.20
CA LEU A 161 -3.56 4.61 -9.07
C LEU A 161 -3.18 3.14 -8.81
N VAL A 162 -4.14 2.21 -8.87
CA VAL A 162 -3.87 0.78 -8.71
C VAL A 162 -2.99 0.26 -9.84
N CYS A 163 -3.29 0.61 -11.10
CA CYS A 163 -2.46 0.18 -12.22
C CYS A 163 -1.03 0.71 -12.11
N LEU A 164 -0.82 1.93 -11.63
CA LEU A 164 0.51 2.46 -11.34
C LEU A 164 1.24 1.62 -10.27
N CYS A 165 0.56 1.24 -9.19
CA CYS A 165 1.15 0.34 -8.18
C CYS A 165 1.50 -1.02 -8.78
N LEU A 166 0.65 -1.58 -9.64
CA LEU A 166 0.85 -2.90 -10.25
C LEU A 166 2.00 -2.95 -11.27
N ILE A 167 2.38 -1.80 -11.85
CA ILE A 167 3.56 -1.69 -12.75
C ILE A 167 4.79 -1.11 -12.05
N ASP A 168 4.81 -1.15 -10.72
CA ASP A 168 5.90 -0.61 -9.87
C ASP A 168 6.19 0.89 -10.07
N ALA A 169 5.17 1.65 -10.48
CA ALA A 169 5.19 3.11 -10.57
C ALA A 169 4.57 3.77 -9.33
N THR A 170 4.78 3.18 -8.14
CA THR A 170 4.18 3.60 -6.86
C THR A 170 4.52 5.05 -6.50
N SER A 171 5.72 5.53 -6.87
CA SER A 171 6.12 6.92 -6.66
C SER A 171 5.26 7.91 -7.45
N LEU A 172 4.88 7.57 -8.69
CA LEU A 172 3.95 8.36 -9.49
C LEU A 172 2.54 8.30 -8.89
N ALA A 173 2.08 7.11 -8.47
CA ALA A 173 0.78 6.95 -7.82
C ALA A 173 0.68 7.84 -6.56
N ALA A 174 1.76 7.89 -5.76
CA ALA A 174 1.86 8.71 -4.57
C ALA A 174 1.89 10.22 -4.85
N GLN A 175 2.44 10.63 -5.99
CA GLN A 175 2.39 12.04 -6.42
C GLN A 175 0.99 12.41 -6.92
N GLU A 176 0.37 11.58 -7.76
CA GLU A 176 -0.96 11.79 -8.30
C GLU A 176 -2.04 11.76 -7.21
N SER A 177 -1.91 10.90 -6.19
CA SER A 177 -2.85 10.80 -5.08
C SER A 177 -2.92 12.05 -4.20
N LYS A 178 -1.94 12.96 -4.29
CA LYS A 178 -1.98 14.25 -3.56
C LYS A 178 -3.12 15.14 -4.05
N ALA A 179 -3.57 14.95 -5.28
CA ALA A 179 -4.72 15.68 -5.82
C ALA A 179 -6.02 15.36 -5.07
N LEU A 180 -6.10 14.26 -4.31
CA LEU A 180 -7.23 13.94 -3.42
C LEU A 180 -7.25 14.80 -2.14
N GLU A 181 -6.22 15.60 -1.89
CA GLU A 181 -6.13 16.49 -0.73
C GLU A 181 -6.48 15.76 0.59
N ASP A 182 -7.33 16.37 1.42
CA ASP A 182 -7.82 15.74 2.66
C ASP A 182 -9.10 14.94 2.40
N LEU A 183 -8.96 13.62 2.29
CA LEU A 183 -10.07 12.69 2.14
C LEU A 183 -11.04 12.68 3.33
N ASN A 184 -10.67 13.21 4.50
CA ASN A 184 -11.57 13.32 5.65
C ASN A 184 -12.40 14.62 5.64
N SER A 185 -12.16 15.50 4.67
CA SER A 185 -12.90 16.76 4.54
C SER A 185 -14.39 16.51 4.33
N ALA A 186 -15.24 17.36 4.92
CA ALA A 186 -16.69 17.38 4.66
C ALA A 186 -17.02 17.60 3.17
N PHE A 187 -16.05 18.09 2.37
CA PHE A 187 -16.14 18.14 0.93
C PHE A 187 -16.40 16.77 0.28
N TYR A 188 -15.99 15.66 0.90
CA TYR A 188 -16.25 14.32 0.36
C TYR A 188 -17.53 13.66 0.89
N LEU A 189 -18.33 14.34 1.72
CA LEU A 189 -19.56 13.79 2.29
C LEU A 189 -20.81 14.27 1.55
N ASP A 190 -21.66 13.37 1.08
CA ASP A 190 -22.95 13.70 0.49
C ASP A 190 -23.78 14.56 1.47
N PRO A 191 -24.26 15.75 1.06
CA PRO A 191 -24.91 16.69 1.97
C PRO A 191 -26.29 16.22 2.47
N LEU A 192 -26.92 15.25 1.81
CA LEU A 192 -28.25 14.73 2.16
C LEU A 192 -28.14 13.51 3.08
N THR A 193 -27.28 12.59 2.71
CA THR A 193 -27.15 11.28 3.36
C THR A 193 -26.01 11.21 4.37
N GLY A 194 -25.04 12.14 4.28
CA GLY A 194 -23.80 12.09 5.02
C GLY A 194 -22.86 10.96 4.59
N ALA A 195 -23.19 10.24 3.51
CA ALA A 195 -22.38 9.14 3.00
C ALA A 195 -21.10 9.65 2.35
N HIS A 196 -20.01 8.89 2.47
CA HIS A 196 -18.75 9.24 1.82
C HIS A 196 -18.84 9.00 0.30
N LEU A 197 -18.55 10.02 -0.50
CA LEU A 197 -18.61 9.97 -1.97
C LEU A 197 -17.43 9.19 -2.58
N VAL A 198 -16.28 9.18 -1.90
CA VAL A 198 -15.11 8.38 -2.32
C VAL A 198 -15.27 6.92 -1.87
N PRO A 199 -15.13 5.93 -2.78
CA PRO A 199 -15.20 4.51 -2.45
C PRO A 199 -14.19 4.10 -1.37
N TRP A 200 -14.56 3.12 -0.54
CA TRP A 200 -13.73 2.62 0.57
C TRP A 200 -12.31 2.23 0.12
N GLU A 201 -12.20 1.45 -0.97
CA GLU A 201 -10.91 0.97 -1.46
C GLU A 201 -9.98 2.11 -1.88
N LEU A 202 -10.53 3.15 -2.51
CA LEU A 202 -9.75 4.33 -2.89
C LEU A 202 -9.32 5.14 -1.66
N ARG A 203 -10.13 5.18 -0.60
CA ARG A 203 -9.73 5.82 0.67
C ARG A 203 -8.58 5.06 1.34
N VAL A 204 -8.69 3.75 1.44
CA VAL A 204 -7.64 2.89 2.03
C VAL A 204 -6.34 2.97 1.23
N LEU A 205 -6.42 2.95 -0.10
CA LEU A 205 -5.27 3.14 -0.99
C LEU A 205 -4.68 4.56 -0.84
N GLY A 206 -5.55 5.57 -0.78
CA GLY A 206 -5.18 6.97 -0.60
C GLY A 206 -4.33 7.20 0.64
N VAL A 207 -4.66 6.57 1.77
CA VAL A 207 -3.86 6.65 3.01
C VAL A 207 -2.40 6.23 2.76
N ARG A 208 -2.19 5.07 2.12
CA ARG A 208 -0.83 4.57 1.83
C ARG A 208 -0.09 5.48 0.86
N LEU A 209 -0.74 5.84 -0.25
CA LEU A 209 -0.12 6.64 -1.30
C LEU A 209 0.22 8.06 -0.84
N GLN A 210 -0.65 8.68 -0.04
CA GLN A 210 -0.37 10.00 0.53
C GLN A 210 0.77 9.94 1.55
N ALA A 211 0.84 8.92 2.41
CA ALA A 211 1.95 8.75 3.34
C ALA A 211 3.29 8.63 2.60
N ILE A 212 3.36 7.83 1.52
CA ILE A 212 4.52 7.74 0.64
C ILE A 212 4.81 9.10 -0.01
N GLY A 213 3.79 9.76 -0.57
CA GLY A 213 3.94 11.00 -1.33
C GLY A 213 4.43 12.17 -0.48
N PHE A 214 4.03 12.23 0.80
CA PHE A 214 4.50 13.21 1.76
C PHE A 214 5.78 12.77 2.49
N GLY A 215 6.21 11.52 2.34
CA GLY A 215 7.37 10.96 3.05
C GLY A 215 7.16 10.88 4.57
N ASP A 216 5.92 10.72 5.02
CA ASP A 216 5.55 10.71 6.43
C ASP A 216 4.65 9.51 6.77
N PRO A 217 5.23 8.36 7.16
CA PRO A 217 4.47 7.17 7.49
C PRO A 217 3.59 7.34 8.74
N ARG A 218 3.85 8.33 9.60
CA ARG A 218 3.00 8.62 10.78
C ARG A 218 1.59 9.04 10.37
N ARG A 219 1.46 9.70 9.21
CA ARG A 219 0.16 10.04 8.63
C ARG A 219 -0.66 8.81 8.32
N ALA A 220 -0.03 7.72 7.85
CA ALA A 220 -0.75 6.49 7.55
C ALA A 220 -1.41 5.93 8.81
N VAL A 221 -0.66 5.84 9.93
CA VAL A 221 -1.19 5.37 11.21
C VAL A 221 -2.39 6.21 11.64
N MET A 222 -2.25 7.54 11.68
CA MET A 222 -3.34 8.44 12.07
C MET A 222 -4.58 8.27 11.17
N SER A 223 -4.40 8.28 9.85
CA SER A 223 -5.52 8.18 8.90
C SER A 223 -6.18 6.81 8.93
N TYR A 224 -5.45 5.72 9.16
CA TYR A 224 -6.06 4.41 9.37
C TYR A 224 -6.87 4.35 10.67
N TYR A 225 -6.44 5.02 11.75
CA TYR A 225 -7.24 5.12 12.97
C TYR A 225 -8.54 5.93 12.77
N GLU A 226 -8.54 6.97 11.94
CA GLU A 226 -9.76 7.70 11.58
C GLU A 226 -10.74 6.81 10.79
N LEU A 227 -10.25 6.08 9.79
CA LEU A 227 -11.07 5.09 9.07
C LEU A 227 -11.58 3.97 10.00
N ALA A 228 -10.77 3.56 10.99
CA ALA A 228 -11.17 2.57 11.98
C ALA A 228 -12.24 3.12 12.94
N ARG A 229 -12.22 4.43 13.23
CA ARG A 229 -13.27 5.10 14.01
C ARG A 229 -14.58 5.14 13.23
N GLU A 230 -14.54 5.48 11.94
CA GLU A 230 -15.71 5.37 11.05
C GLU A 230 -16.26 3.95 11.02
N ALA A 231 -15.41 2.95 10.81
CA ALA A 231 -15.82 1.54 10.78
C ALA A 231 -16.54 1.12 12.08
N ARG A 232 -16.03 1.50 13.26
CA ARG A 232 -16.70 1.23 14.54
C ARG A 232 -18.07 1.90 14.66
N VAL A 233 -18.21 3.13 14.16
CA VAL A 233 -19.49 3.84 14.12
C VAL A 233 -20.48 3.12 13.22
N GLU A 234 -20.06 2.68 12.04
CA GLU A 234 -20.91 1.95 11.10
C GLU A 234 -21.29 0.54 11.62
N ILE A 235 -20.38 -0.17 12.30
CA ILE A 235 -20.71 -1.41 13.01
C ILE A 235 -21.82 -1.17 14.04
N ALA A 236 -21.71 -0.12 14.85
CA ALA A 236 -22.70 0.20 15.87
C ALA A 236 -24.06 0.61 15.28
N LYS A 237 -24.05 1.38 14.17
CA LYS A 237 -25.27 1.73 13.42
C LYS A 237 -25.94 0.49 12.83
N ALA A 238 -25.18 -0.37 12.15
CA ALA A 238 -25.68 -1.62 11.57
C ALA A 238 -26.25 -2.55 12.65
N GLY A 239 -25.58 -2.64 13.81
CA GLY A 239 -26.07 -3.40 14.97
C GLY A 239 -27.42 -2.89 15.50
N LYS A 240 -27.61 -1.57 15.60
CA LYS A 240 -28.91 -0.96 15.97
C LYS A 240 -30.00 -1.19 14.93
N ALA A 241 -29.61 -1.24 13.66
CA ALA A 241 -30.51 -1.51 12.53
C ALA A 241 -30.76 -3.02 12.32
N HIS A 242 -30.13 -3.90 13.11
CA HIS A 242 -30.14 -5.36 12.92
C HIS A 242 -29.68 -5.81 11.52
N ASP A 243 -28.83 -5.02 10.86
CA ASP A 243 -28.21 -5.37 9.58
C ASP A 243 -26.91 -6.13 9.82
N HIS A 244 -27.02 -7.45 9.92
CA HIS A 244 -25.88 -8.33 10.13
C HIS A 244 -24.90 -8.30 8.97
N SER A 245 -25.36 -8.14 7.73
CA SER A 245 -24.49 -8.17 6.54
C SER A 245 -23.54 -6.97 6.51
N THR A 246 -24.07 -5.77 6.73
CA THR A 246 -23.29 -4.55 6.82
C THR A 246 -22.40 -4.57 8.06
N SER A 247 -22.89 -5.08 9.19
CA SER A 247 -22.08 -5.23 10.41
C SER A 247 -20.84 -6.10 10.16
N GLU A 248 -20.98 -7.26 9.53
CA GLU A 248 -19.85 -8.14 9.22
C GLU A 248 -18.88 -7.52 8.21
N LEU A 249 -19.38 -6.83 7.18
CA LEU A 249 -18.53 -6.09 6.23
C LEU A 249 -17.64 -5.07 6.95
N TRP A 250 -18.21 -4.26 7.85
CA TRP A 250 -17.43 -3.24 8.56
C TRP A 250 -16.50 -3.82 9.61
N LYS A 251 -16.84 -4.95 10.24
CA LYS A 251 -15.93 -5.71 11.10
C LYS A 251 -14.72 -6.21 10.32
N HIS A 252 -14.94 -6.77 9.13
CA HIS A 252 -13.86 -7.21 8.26
C HIS A 252 -12.93 -6.04 7.88
N ARG A 253 -13.51 -4.91 7.42
CA ARG A 253 -12.76 -3.68 7.14
C ARG A 253 -11.95 -3.18 8.33
N LEU A 254 -12.54 -3.20 9.53
CA LEU A 254 -11.85 -2.80 10.77
C LEU A 254 -10.65 -3.70 11.06
N ALA A 255 -10.80 -5.01 10.84
CA ALA A 255 -9.72 -5.97 11.05
C ALA A 255 -8.58 -5.80 10.02
N GLU A 256 -8.92 -5.56 8.75
CA GLU A 256 -7.94 -5.22 7.70
C GLU A 256 -7.17 -3.92 8.02
N LEU A 257 -7.85 -2.90 8.53
CA LEU A 257 -7.22 -1.65 8.97
C LEU A 257 -6.22 -1.89 10.11
N GLY A 258 -6.53 -2.78 11.05
CA GLY A 258 -5.59 -3.17 12.12
C GLY A 258 -4.29 -3.75 11.56
N VAL A 259 -4.38 -4.65 10.58
CA VAL A 259 -3.19 -5.20 9.89
C VAL A 259 -2.41 -4.10 9.14
N LYS A 260 -3.11 -3.15 8.51
CA LYS A 260 -2.47 -2.01 7.82
C LYS A 260 -1.78 -1.05 8.80
N VAL A 261 -2.33 -0.83 9.99
CA VAL A 261 -1.68 -0.06 11.06
C VAL A 261 -0.39 -0.73 11.50
N ALA A 262 -0.42 -2.05 11.76
CA ALA A 262 0.80 -2.79 12.07
C ALA A 262 1.86 -2.67 10.97
N GLY A 263 1.45 -2.79 9.69
CA GLY A 263 2.36 -2.57 8.56
C GLY A 263 2.95 -1.16 8.51
N ALA A 264 2.15 -0.12 8.81
CA ALA A 264 2.63 1.26 8.88
C ALA A 264 3.60 1.49 10.07
N LEU A 265 3.39 0.82 11.21
CA LEU A 265 4.31 0.86 12.35
C LEU A 265 5.65 0.19 12.02
N VAL A 266 5.63 -0.90 11.27
CA VAL A 266 6.84 -1.52 10.70
C VAL A 266 7.58 -0.56 9.78
N GLU A 267 6.88 0.13 8.87
CA GLU A 267 7.48 1.14 7.99
C GLU A 267 8.06 2.35 8.76
N MET A 268 7.59 2.58 9.97
CA MET A 268 8.13 3.59 10.91
C MET A 268 9.32 3.10 11.75
N ASP A 269 9.74 1.84 11.58
CA ASP A 269 10.74 1.16 12.43
C ASP A 269 10.30 1.02 13.91
N ASP A 270 8.99 1.16 14.19
CA ASP A 270 8.41 0.91 15.51
C ASP A 270 7.96 -0.55 15.62
N LEU A 271 8.92 -1.47 15.62
CA LEU A 271 8.69 -2.91 15.65
C LEU A 271 7.98 -3.35 16.94
N ALA A 272 8.31 -2.71 18.07
CA ALA A 272 7.69 -3.00 19.36
C ALA A 272 6.21 -2.57 19.37
N GLY A 273 5.90 -1.37 18.89
CA GLY A 273 4.52 -0.90 18.74
C GLY A 273 3.73 -1.74 17.74
N ALA A 274 4.35 -2.19 16.65
CA ALA A 274 3.72 -3.10 15.70
C ALA A 274 3.35 -4.44 16.35
N ALA A 275 4.27 -5.04 17.11
CA ALA A 275 4.04 -6.28 17.84
C ALA A 275 2.92 -6.13 18.88
N GLU A 276 2.98 -5.09 19.72
CA GLU A 276 1.94 -4.81 20.72
C GLU A 276 0.58 -4.62 20.04
N HIS A 277 0.53 -3.85 18.96
CA HIS A 277 -0.69 -3.65 18.18
C HIS A 277 -1.25 -4.98 17.65
N LEU A 278 -0.43 -5.79 16.97
CA LEU A 278 -0.83 -7.10 16.43
C LEU A 278 -1.32 -8.06 17.51
N ALA A 279 -0.70 -8.06 18.69
CA ALA A 279 -1.11 -8.88 19.82
C ALA A 279 -2.51 -8.50 20.32
N THR A 280 -2.86 -7.21 20.24
CA THR A 280 -4.20 -6.70 20.57
C THR A 280 -5.23 -6.86 19.44
N LEU A 281 -4.82 -7.25 18.23
CA LEU A 281 -5.76 -7.48 17.12
C LEU A 281 -6.58 -8.76 17.37
N GLY A 282 -7.78 -8.56 17.89
CA GLY A 282 -8.73 -9.60 18.29
C GLY A 282 -9.62 -9.01 19.37
N ASP A 283 -10.92 -9.30 19.36
CA ASP A 283 -11.82 -8.80 20.41
C ASP A 283 -11.38 -9.40 21.75
N GLY A 284 -10.66 -8.66 22.59
CA GLY A 284 -10.10 -9.08 23.89
C GLY A 284 -10.68 -10.38 24.51
N ASN A 285 -10.07 -11.53 24.15
CA ASN A 285 -10.41 -12.94 24.47
C ASN A 285 -11.24 -13.75 23.46
N GLN A 286 -11.54 -13.24 22.28
CA GLN A 286 -12.01 -13.99 21.13
C GLN A 286 -11.26 -13.51 19.88
N PRO A 287 -10.50 -14.38 19.19
CA PRO A 287 -10.04 -14.03 17.85
C PRO A 287 -11.28 -13.68 17.02
N PHE A 288 -11.19 -12.63 16.21
CA PHE A 288 -12.21 -12.28 15.23
C PHE A 288 -12.69 -13.58 14.56
N LYS A 289 -13.87 -14.10 14.94
CA LYS A 289 -14.56 -15.15 14.19
C LYS A 289 -15.18 -14.48 12.98
N VAL A 290 -14.32 -13.89 12.15
CA VAL A 290 -14.72 -13.47 10.82
C VAL A 290 -14.85 -14.77 10.06
N GLY A 291 -16.10 -15.14 9.78
CA GLY A 291 -16.37 -16.24 8.88
C GLY A 291 -15.65 -15.99 7.57
N GLY A 292 -14.66 -16.83 7.27
CA GLY A 292 -14.27 -17.09 5.89
C GLY A 292 -13.16 -16.27 5.26
N ASP A 293 -12.15 -15.76 5.98
CA ASP A 293 -10.95 -15.29 5.25
C ASP A 293 -9.62 -15.63 5.93
N GLY A 294 -9.08 -16.81 5.57
CA GLY A 294 -7.72 -17.22 5.91
C GLY A 294 -6.66 -16.23 5.42
N ARG A 295 -7.00 -15.31 4.50
CA ARG A 295 -6.10 -14.23 4.07
C ARG A 295 -5.73 -13.27 5.19
N LEU A 296 -6.66 -12.94 6.10
CA LEU A 296 -6.35 -12.05 7.21
C LEU A 296 -5.44 -12.73 8.23
N ALA A 297 -5.71 -14.00 8.53
CA ALA A 297 -4.86 -14.85 9.35
C ALA A 297 -3.44 -14.95 8.76
N MET A 298 -3.34 -15.21 7.46
CA MET A 298 -2.07 -15.24 6.72
C MET A 298 -1.36 -13.89 6.76
N SER A 299 -2.07 -12.77 6.52
CA SER A 299 -1.47 -11.43 6.54
C SER A 299 -0.87 -11.09 7.91
N ARG A 300 -1.55 -11.49 8.99
CA ARG A 300 -1.02 -11.36 10.35
C ARG A 300 0.20 -12.25 10.57
N ALA A 301 0.15 -13.50 10.12
CA ALA A 301 1.27 -14.43 10.24
C ALA A 301 2.52 -13.90 9.53
N LEU A 302 2.38 -13.37 8.31
CA LEU A 302 3.48 -12.77 7.55
C LEU A 302 4.08 -11.54 8.24
N LEU A 303 3.25 -10.70 8.90
CA LEU A 303 3.77 -9.59 9.70
C LEU A 303 4.52 -10.06 10.94
N TRP A 304 4.04 -11.11 11.63
CA TRP A 304 4.77 -11.70 12.75
C TRP A 304 6.12 -12.30 12.33
N LEU A 305 6.16 -12.99 11.19
CA LEU A 305 7.42 -13.46 10.60
C LEU A 305 8.37 -12.30 10.29
N HIS A 306 7.85 -11.18 9.76
CA HIS A 306 8.66 -9.98 9.53
C HIS A 306 9.22 -9.38 10.82
N LEU A 307 8.48 -9.47 11.93
CA LEU A 307 8.91 -9.06 13.26
C LEU A 307 9.85 -10.07 13.95
N GLY A 308 10.03 -11.25 13.35
CA GLY A 308 10.86 -12.33 13.90
C GLY A 308 10.19 -13.19 14.96
N ASP A 309 8.87 -13.08 15.15
CA ASP A 309 8.11 -13.94 16.08
C ASP A 309 7.44 -15.09 15.33
N VAL A 310 8.19 -16.17 15.14
CA VAL A 310 7.74 -17.37 14.42
C VAL A 310 6.60 -18.10 15.13
N GLU A 311 6.56 -18.06 16.47
CA GLU A 311 5.53 -18.73 17.26
C GLU A 311 4.18 -17.99 17.14
N ALA A 312 4.20 -16.66 17.25
CA ALA A 312 3.01 -15.84 17.01
C ALA A 312 2.48 -15.99 15.58
N ALA A 313 3.37 -16.14 14.60
CA ALA A 313 2.99 -16.42 13.22
C ALA A 313 2.24 -17.75 13.07
N ARG A 314 2.75 -18.83 13.67
CA ARG A 314 2.11 -20.16 13.67
C ARG A 314 0.72 -20.11 14.32
N LEU A 315 0.58 -19.43 15.45
CA LEU A 315 -0.69 -19.26 16.16
C LEU A 315 -1.75 -18.51 15.34
N CYS A 316 -1.33 -17.64 14.41
CA CYS A 316 -2.29 -16.91 13.56
C CYS A 316 -3.02 -17.84 12.59
N VAL A 317 -2.37 -18.88 12.10
CA VAL A 317 -2.93 -19.82 11.12
C VAL A 317 -3.46 -21.11 11.74
N SER A 318 -3.14 -21.41 13.00
CA SER A 318 -3.58 -22.60 13.72
C SER A 318 -5.09 -22.70 13.91
N ASP A 319 -5.56 -23.89 14.30
CA ASP A 319 -6.97 -24.23 14.52
C ASP A 319 -7.81 -24.10 13.25
N GLY A 320 -7.21 -24.34 12.08
CA GLY A 320 -7.88 -24.25 10.78
C GLY A 320 -8.13 -22.80 10.32
N LYS A 321 -7.59 -21.79 11.00
CA LYS A 321 -7.74 -20.37 10.61
C LYS A 321 -7.06 -20.06 9.28
N GLY A 322 -5.88 -20.64 9.03
CA GLY A 322 -5.15 -20.50 7.77
C GLY A 322 -5.46 -21.61 6.76
N GLY A 323 -6.24 -22.61 7.14
CA GLY A 323 -6.35 -23.88 6.41
C GLY A 323 -5.06 -24.69 6.45
N GLU A 324 -5.14 -25.97 6.10
CA GLU A 324 -4.00 -26.90 6.12
C GLU A 324 -2.81 -26.38 5.28
N MET A 325 -3.10 -25.82 4.10
CA MET A 325 -2.08 -25.25 3.24
C MET A 325 -1.41 -24.02 3.86
N GLY A 326 -2.20 -23.13 4.46
CA GLY A 326 -1.66 -21.92 5.10
C GLY A 326 -0.79 -22.24 6.31
N GLU A 327 -1.18 -23.24 7.10
CA GLU A 327 -0.37 -23.74 8.23
C GLU A 327 0.99 -24.27 7.75
N ARG A 328 1.02 -25.10 6.70
CA ARG A 328 2.28 -25.63 6.13
C ARG A 328 3.16 -24.54 5.51
N ILE A 329 2.56 -23.56 4.84
CA ILE A 329 3.29 -22.42 4.26
C ILE A 329 3.98 -21.61 5.37
N VAL A 330 3.25 -21.26 6.44
CA VAL A 330 3.83 -20.50 7.57
C VAL A 330 4.91 -21.32 8.28
N ASP A 331 4.72 -22.63 8.41
CA ASP A 331 5.72 -23.52 9.00
C ASP A 331 7.04 -23.54 8.20
N ALA A 332 6.97 -23.66 6.88
CA ALA A 332 8.15 -23.63 6.03
C ALA A 332 8.83 -22.25 6.01
N LEU A 333 8.05 -21.15 6.04
CA LEU A 333 8.59 -19.79 6.13
C LEU A 333 9.25 -19.52 7.49
N ALA A 334 8.70 -20.05 8.58
CA ALA A 334 9.28 -19.93 9.91
C ALA A 334 10.66 -20.61 9.99
N ASP A 335 10.80 -21.82 9.43
CA ASP A 335 12.11 -22.48 9.36
C ASP A 335 13.12 -21.66 8.54
N MET A 336 12.69 -21.03 7.44
CA MET A 336 13.56 -20.11 6.69
C MET A 336 13.97 -18.90 7.52
N ALA A 337 13.05 -18.34 8.32
CA ALA A 337 13.33 -17.21 9.20
C ALA A 337 14.35 -17.56 10.30
N ASP A 338 14.31 -18.79 10.81
CA ASP A 338 15.26 -19.32 11.79
C ASP A 338 16.61 -19.75 11.16
N GLY A 339 16.72 -19.72 9.83
CA GLY A 339 17.92 -20.13 9.09
C GLY A 339 18.05 -21.64 8.87
N GLU A 340 17.00 -22.40 9.19
CA GLU A 340 16.91 -23.86 9.02
C GLU A 340 16.52 -24.24 7.58
N TYR A 341 17.29 -23.75 6.60
CA TYR A 341 16.99 -23.89 5.17
C TYR A 341 16.87 -25.33 4.67
N LYS A 342 17.53 -26.30 5.33
CA LYS A 342 17.41 -27.72 4.96
C LYS A 342 16.04 -28.27 5.34
N THR A 343 15.57 -27.97 6.54
CA THR A 343 14.24 -28.36 7.02
C THR A 343 13.15 -27.69 6.20
N ALA A 344 13.30 -26.39 5.92
CA ALA A 344 12.41 -25.67 5.03
C ALA A 344 12.35 -26.28 3.62
N LEU A 345 13.51 -26.67 3.06
CA LEU A 345 13.59 -27.31 1.75
C LEU A 345 12.75 -28.59 1.67
N GLU A 346 12.83 -29.45 2.70
CA GLU A 346 12.03 -30.68 2.80
C GLU A 346 10.54 -30.37 2.82
N LYS A 347 10.12 -29.39 3.64
CA LYS A 347 8.71 -28.95 3.72
C LYS A 347 8.19 -28.39 2.40
N TRP A 348 9.00 -27.58 1.70
CA TRP A 348 8.62 -27.05 0.39
C TRP A 348 8.53 -28.14 -0.68
N GLN A 349 9.40 -29.15 -0.63
CA GLN A 349 9.36 -30.28 -1.55
C GLN A 349 8.09 -31.13 -1.36
N GLU A 350 7.72 -31.40 -0.10
CA GLU A 350 6.48 -32.10 0.25
C GLU A 350 5.25 -31.32 -0.21
N LEU A 351 5.23 -30.01 0.04
CA LEU A 351 4.17 -29.11 -0.41
C LEU A 351 4.02 -29.10 -1.93
N LYS A 352 5.14 -28.96 -2.65
CA LYS A 352 5.16 -29.01 -4.12
C LYS A 352 4.60 -30.33 -4.63
N SER A 353 5.04 -31.45 -4.08
CA SER A 353 4.57 -32.80 -4.47
C SER A 353 3.07 -32.94 -4.25
N THR A 354 2.57 -32.51 -3.08
CA THR A 354 1.14 -32.54 -2.75
C THR A 354 0.31 -31.68 -3.72
N MET A 355 0.80 -30.50 -4.11
CA MET A 355 0.09 -29.63 -5.05
C MET A 355 0.08 -30.19 -6.47
N GLU A 356 1.22 -30.73 -6.93
CA GLU A 356 1.36 -31.34 -8.25
C GLU A 356 0.44 -32.55 -8.42
N GLU A 357 0.30 -33.40 -7.38
CA GLU A 357 -0.67 -34.51 -7.36
C GLU A 357 -2.11 -34.03 -7.56
N ASN A 358 -2.43 -32.82 -7.11
CA ASN A 358 -3.74 -32.19 -7.29
C ASN A 358 -3.85 -31.37 -8.59
N GLY A 359 -2.82 -31.38 -9.44
CA GLY A 359 -2.76 -30.63 -10.70
C GLY A 359 -2.62 -29.12 -10.51
N VAL A 360 -2.17 -28.68 -9.33
CA VAL A 360 -1.98 -27.26 -8.99
C VAL A 360 -0.49 -26.94 -9.02
N HIS A 361 -0.12 -25.88 -9.72
CA HIS A 361 1.24 -25.34 -9.71
C HIS A 361 1.22 -23.95 -9.08
N ASP A 362 1.97 -23.76 -8.00
CA ASP A 362 2.09 -22.48 -7.30
C ASP A 362 3.52 -21.93 -7.42
N GLU A 363 3.63 -20.76 -8.05
CA GLU A 363 4.89 -20.07 -8.29
C GLU A 363 5.63 -19.75 -6.97
N MET A 364 4.92 -19.40 -5.91
CA MET A 364 5.50 -19.02 -4.62
C MET A 364 6.26 -20.18 -3.99
N ILE A 365 5.68 -21.39 -4.05
CA ILE A 365 6.33 -22.61 -3.53
C ILE A 365 7.61 -22.88 -4.30
N GLY A 366 7.56 -22.83 -5.63
CA GLY A 366 8.73 -23.07 -6.48
C GLY A 366 9.84 -22.04 -6.23
N VAL A 367 9.48 -20.76 -6.06
CA VAL A 367 10.45 -19.71 -5.75
C VAL A 367 11.09 -19.91 -4.38
N ASN A 368 10.32 -20.20 -3.32
CA ASN A 368 10.87 -20.43 -1.99
C ASN A 368 11.72 -21.71 -1.90
N LEU A 369 11.32 -22.77 -2.62
CA LEU A 369 12.13 -23.97 -2.79
C LEU A 369 13.50 -23.64 -3.41
N ALA A 370 13.53 -22.85 -4.50
CA ALA A 370 14.76 -22.45 -5.15
C ALA A 370 15.64 -21.54 -4.26
N VAL A 371 15.04 -20.68 -3.43
CA VAL A 371 15.77 -19.91 -2.42
C VAL A 371 16.43 -20.83 -1.39
N CYS A 372 15.72 -21.85 -0.89
CA CYS A 372 16.31 -22.84 0.02
C CYS A 372 17.44 -23.64 -0.66
N GLN A 373 17.28 -24.01 -1.93
CA GLN A 373 18.34 -24.65 -2.72
C GLN A 373 19.59 -23.76 -2.82
N LEU A 374 19.42 -22.46 -3.06
CA LEU A 374 20.53 -21.51 -3.06
C LEU A 374 21.26 -21.48 -1.71
N TYR A 375 20.55 -21.32 -0.59
CA TYR A 375 21.15 -21.26 0.75
C TYR A 375 21.79 -22.59 1.19
N THR A 376 21.39 -23.71 0.60
CA THR A 376 21.98 -25.03 0.84
C THR A 376 23.13 -25.37 -0.13
N GLY A 377 23.49 -24.47 -1.04
CA GLY A 377 24.61 -24.60 -1.97
C GLY A 377 24.27 -25.26 -3.33
N ASN A 378 23.00 -25.57 -3.56
CA ASN A 378 22.50 -26.24 -4.77
C ASN A 378 22.14 -25.20 -5.85
N MET A 379 23.13 -24.43 -6.29
CA MET A 379 22.91 -23.28 -7.18
C MET A 379 22.37 -23.67 -8.57
N THR A 380 22.80 -24.82 -9.09
CA THR A 380 22.37 -25.28 -10.42
C THR A 380 20.90 -25.66 -10.39
N GLU A 381 20.50 -26.42 -9.37
CA GLU A 381 19.13 -26.85 -9.13
C GLU A 381 18.21 -25.65 -8.89
N ALA A 382 18.67 -24.66 -8.11
CA ALA A 382 17.94 -23.41 -7.89
C ALA A 382 17.68 -22.66 -9.20
N ARG A 383 18.72 -22.51 -10.04
CA ARG A 383 18.58 -21.83 -11.33
C ARG A 383 17.62 -22.60 -12.24
N ASP A 384 17.82 -23.90 -12.41
CA ASP A 384 17.05 -24.72 -13.32
C ASP A 384 15.57 -24.78 -12.88
N SER A 385 15.30 -24.79 -11.56
CA SER A 385 13.94 -24.69 -11.00
C SER A 385 13.27 -23.37 -11.35
N LEU A 386 13.97 -22.22 -11.19
CA LEU A 386 13.42 -20.90 -11.52
C LEU A 386 13.22 -20.74 -13.04
N GLU A 387 14.13 -21.27 -13.87
CA GLU A 387 13.94 -21.29 -15.32
C GLU A 387 12.73 -22.13 -15.73
N GLY A 388 12.54 -23.30 -15.10
CA GLY A 388 11.39 -24.16 -15.31
C GLY A 388 10.06 -23.47 -15.01
N LEU A 389 9.96 -22.75 -13.88
CA LEU A 389 8.77 -21.95 -13.55
C LEU A 389 8.48 -20.92 -14.65
N VAL A 390 9.52 -20.22 -15.12
CA VAL A 390 9.34 -19.28 -16.23
C VAL A 390 8.83 -20.00 -17.46
N ASP A 391 9.39 -21.15 -17.82
CA ASP A 391 8.97 -21.92 -18.99
C ASP A 391 7.50 -22.39 -18.88
N GLU A 392 7.04 -22.73 -17.68
CA GLU A 392 5.64 -23.10 -17.37
C GLU A 392 4.64 -21.93 -17.51
N GLY A 393 5.09 -20.67 -17.47
CA GLY A 393 4.20 -19.51 -17.61
C GLY A 393 4.36 -18.45 -16.54
N SER A 394 5.04 -18.77 -15.45
CA SER A 394 5.22 -17.88 -14.31
C SER A 394 6.16 -16.72 -14.61
N ALA A 395 5.86 -15.56 -14.03
CA ALA A 395 6.58 -14.32 -14.32
C ALA A 395 6.33 -13.22 -13.27
N SER A 396 6.18 -13.56 -11.98
CA SER A 396 6.13 -12.52 -10.95
C SER A 396 7.46 -11.76 -10.87
N HIS A 397 7.40 -10.55 -10.31
CA HIS A 397 8.59 -9.76 -10.00
C HIS A 397 9.60 -10.56 -9.17
N THR A 398 9.15 -11.28 -8.14
CA THR A 398 10.02 -12.07 -7.26
C THR A 398 10.74 -13.19 -8.01
N LEU A 399 10.03 -13.93 -8.87
CA LEU A 399 10.64 -14.98 -9.69
C LEU A 399 11.71 -14.41 -10.63
N LEU A 400 11.37 -13.36 -11.38
CA LEU A 400 12.29 -12.75 -12.36
C LEU A 400 13.49 -12.12 -11.67
N PHE A 401 13.28 -11.42 -10.55
CA PHE A 401 14.36 -10.83 -9.76
C PHE A 401 15.28 -11.90 -9.17
N ASN A 402 14.74 -12.99 -8.64
CA ASN A 402 15.54 -14.09 -8.09
C ASN A 402 16.32 -14.82 -9.20
N LEU A 403 15.69 -15.12 -10.34
CA LEU A 403 16.37 -15.76 -11.47
C LEU A 403 17.49 -14.88 -12.05
N THR A 404 17.26 -13.57 -12.15
CA THR A 404 18.31 -12.65 -12.60
C THR A 404 19.44 -12.50 -11.58
N THR A 405 19.15 -12.62 -10.28
CA THR A 405 20.16 -12.77 -9.23
C THR A 405 20.97 -14.05 -9.42
N MET A 406 20.32 -15.18 -9.70
CA MET A 406 21.02 -16.44 -9.99
C MET A 406 21.95 -16.31 -11.20
N TYR A 407 21.52 -15.63 -12.27
CA TYR A 407 22.41 -15.37 -13.40
C TYR A 407 23.64 -14.56 -13.03
N GLU A 408 23.50 -13.53 -12.19
CA GLU A 408 24.62 -12.72 -11.70
C GLU A 408 25.60 -13.54 -10.86
N LEU A 409 25.10 -14.48 -10.06
CA LEU A 409 25.93 -15.34 -9.21
C LEU A 409 26.63 -16.45 -9.99
N CYS A 410 25.99 -16.99 -11.04
CA CYS A 410 26.50 -18.17 -11.75
C CYS A 410 27.35 -17.85 -12.99
N THR A 411 27.31 -16.64 -13.56
CA THR A 411 28.04 -16.36 -14.80
C THR A 411 28.31 -14.87 -15.10
N ASP A 412 29.47 -14.58 -15.69
CA ASP A 412 29.81 -13.26 -16.23
C ASP A 412 28.97 -12.85 -17.44
N ARG A 413 28.25 -13.79 -18.07
CA ARG A 413 27.37 -13.54 -19.24
C ARG A 413 25.95 -13.16 -18.83
N HIS A 414 25.72 -12.85 -17.55
CA HIS A 414 24.40 -12.57 -16.97
C HIS A 414 23.60 -11.50 -17.74
N LYS A 415 24.25 -10.46 -18.28
CA LYS A 415 23.57 -9.41 -19.07
C LYS A 415 22.81 -9.97 -20.27
N ASN A 416 23.42 -10.91 -21.01
CA ASN A 416 22.77 -11.53 -22.17
C ASN A 416 21.63 -12.47 -21.74
N LEU A 417 21.77 -13.17 -20.61
CA LEU A 417 20.73 -14.04 -20.07
C LEU A 417 19.50 -13.24 -19.61
N LYS A 418 19.70 -12.11 -18.95
CA LYS A 418 18.62 -11.19 -18.55
C LYS A 418 17.82 -10.67 -19.74
N LEU A 419 18.50 -10.27 -20.83
CA LEU A 419 17.83 -9.82 -22.05
C LEU A 419 17.04 -10.94 -22.72
N ARG A 420 17.61 -12.14 -22.84
CA ARG A 420 16.91 -13.32 -23.36
C ARG A 420 15.72 -13.72 -22.49
N LEU A 421 15.85 -13.59 -21.18
CA LEU A 421 14.75 -13.82 -20.25
C LEU A 421 13.60 -12.84 -20.52
N ALA A 422 13.88 -11.56 -20.70
CA ALA A 422 12.87 -10.56 -21.07
C ALA A 422 12.21 -10.87 -22.42
N GLU A 423 12.96 -11.32 -23.42
CA GLU A 423 12.42 -11.78 -24.71
C GLU A 423 11.49 -12.99 -24.56
N ARG A 424 11.91 -13.98 -23.76
CA ARG A 424 11.15 -15.20 -23.47
C ARG A 424 9.84 -14.86 -22.76
N VAL A 425 9.87 -14.07 -21.69
CA VAL A 425 8.66 -13.66 -20.95
C VAL A 425 7.74 -12.83 -21.84
N ALA A 426 8.25 -11.86 -22.59
CA ALA A 426 7.44 -11.05 -23.49
C ALA A 426 6.77 -11.85 -24.62
N SER A 427 7.25 -13.06 -24.92
CA SER A 427 6.67 -13.93 -25.96
C SER A 427 5.47 -14.73 -25.47
N LYS A 428 5.24 -14.77 -24.15
CA LYS A 428 4.09 -15.45 -23.55
C LYS A 428 2.81 -14.65 -23.75
N GLN A 429 1.69 -15.36 -23.66
CA GLN A 429 0.37 -14.75 -23.77
C GLN A 429 0.09 -13.85 -22.57
N PRO A 430 -0.67 -12.75 -22.76
CA PRO A 430 -1.14 -11.93 -21.66
C PRO A 430 -1.98 -12.73 -20.66
N THR A 431 -1.83 -12.40 -19.38
CA THR A 431 -2.60 -13.00 -18.29
C THR A 431 -3.16 -11.90 -17.39
N PRO A 432 -4.26 -12.15 -16.66
CA PRO A 432 -4.81 -11.18 -15.71
C PRO A 432 -3.84 -10.76 -14.59
N LEU A 433 -2.76 -11.53 -14.38
CA LEU A 433 -1.74 -11.27 -13.35
C LEU A 433 -0.69 -10.22 -13.76
N GLY A 434 -0.80 -9.68 -14.97
CA GLY A 434 0.12 -8.68 -15.49
C GLY A 434 1.06 -9.26 -16.53
N TRP A 435 0.86 -8.84 -17.78
CA TRP A 435 1.69 -9.26 -18.90
C TRP A 435 2.98 -8.45 -19.00
N GLU A 436 2.86 -7.12 -18.95
CA GLU A 436 4.01 -6.23 -19.12
C GLU A 436 4.89 -6.23 -17.87
N LYS A 437 6.21 -6.25 -18.08
CA LYS A 437 7.22 -6.21 -17.02
C LYS A 437 8.11 -4.99 -17.18
N THR A 438 8.71 -4.56 -16.08
CA THR A 438 9.59 -3.39 -15.96
C THR A 438 11.05 -3.80 -16.11
N ASN A 439 11.94 -2.81 -16.26
CA ASN A 439 13.38 -3.08 -16.20
C ASN A 439 13.82 -3.60 -14.82
N ALA A 440 13.12 -3.22 -13.74
CA ALA A 440 13.43 -3.64 -12.38
C ALA A 440 13.28 -5.16 -12.20
N ASP A 441 12.24 -5.76 -12.81
CA ASP A 441 12.01 -7.21 -12.79
C ASP A 441 13.20 -8.02 -13.31
N PHE A 442 13.98 -7.45 -14.24
CA PHE A 442 15.13 -8.11 -14.86
C PHE A 442 16.50 -7.55 -14.42
N LYS A 443 16.51 -6.58 -13.49
CA LYS A 443 17.71 -5.82 -13.11
C LYS A 443 18.48 -5.28 -14.33
N LEU A 444 17.79 -4.60 -15.24
CA LEU A 444 18.32 -4.03 -16.50
C LEU A 444 18.62 -2.54 -16.42
#